data_AF-A0A552WR02-F1
#
_entry.id   AF-A0A552WR02-F1
#
_cell.length_a   1.000
_cell.length_b   1.000
_cell.length_c   1.000
_cell.angle_alpha   90.00
_cell.angle_beta   90.00
_cell.angle_gamma   90.00
#
_symmetry.space_group_name_H-M   'P 1'
#
loop_
_entity.id
_entity.type
_entity.pdbx_description
1 polymer ?
#
loop_
_entity_poly.entity_id
_entity_poly.type
_entity_poly.pdbx_seq_one_letter_code
_entity_poly.pdbx_strand_id
1 'polypeptide(L)'
;MTVLSPVSTRRRGGVSARAWRTLTRTEGRLFLRDRGSVFFALVFPTVLMVGVGFAIPGMRDVMAGVPEPWAGLRPVDVYVPVALAAAIASPALTTLPVALATYRQQGVFRRLATTPMRPQAVLTAHVVINVAALALAAVLALAVAGMVFVTPGPGQVATAVLAFGLGAAAMFGVGLLVAARARKGATASSTGMLLYFPMLFLAGMWTPGPAMPDAVAAVAAWTPLGAATQALTSAWFTDSFPALQLIVLAGWVLVLYPLAARLFRWS
;
A
#
# COMPACT_ATOMS: atom_id res chain seq x y z
N MET A 1 10.32 -18.15 -62.52
CA MET A 1 10.23 -18.91 -61.25
C MET A 1 11.12 -18.23 -60.23
N THR A 2 10.58 -17.29 -59.46
CA THR A 2 11.32 -16.55 -58.42
C THR A 2 11.01 -17.20 -57.09
N VAL A 3 11.96 -18.00 -56.58
CA VAL A 3 11.82 -18.73 -55.32
C VAL A 3 11.88 -17.72 -54.17
N LEU A 4 10.76 -17.52 -53.47
CA LEU A 4 10.70 -16.74 -52.24
C LEU A 4 11.39 -17.51 -51.11
N SER A 5 12.45 -16.93 -50.56
CA SER A 5 13.16 -17.43 -49.39
C SER A 5 12.23 -17.50 -48.17
N PRO A 6 12.29 -18.56 -47.34
CA PRO A 6 11.45 -18.66 -46.16
C PRO A 6 11.83 -17.60 -45.13
N VAL A 7 10.86 -16.79 -44.73
CA VAL A 7 10.99 -15.83 -43.63
C VAL A 7 11.32 -16.60 -42.35
N SER A 8 12.56 -16.46 -41.88
CA SER A 8 13.01 -17.05 -40.61
C SER A 8 12.14 -16.55 -39.46
N THR A 9 11.39 -17.45 -38.83
CA THR A 9 10.66 -17.18 -37.59
C THR A 9 11.66 -17.02 -36.45
N ARG A 10 12.12 -15.79 -36.20
CA ARG A 10 12.94 -15.47 -35.01
C ARG A 10 12.16 -15.81 -33.75
N ARG A 11 12.73 -16.71 -32.94
CA ARG A 11 12.28 -17.09 -31.59
C ARG A 11 11.90 -15.85 -30.77
N ARG A 12 10.69 -15.86 -30.22
CA ARG A 12 10.16 -14.88 -29.25
C ARG A 12 10.99 -14.93 -27.96
N GLY A 13 12.08 -14.16 -27.90
CA GLY A 13 12.90 -14.00 -26.69
C GLY A 13 12.10 -13.27 -25.61
N GLY A 14 12.03 -13.85 -24.40
CA GLY A 14 11.43 -13.21 -23.24
C GLY A 14 12.10 -11.86 -22.92
N VAL A 15 11.39 -10.99 -22.22
CA VAL A 15 11.91 -9.69 -21.77
C VAL A 15 13.21 -9.95 -21.00
N SER A 16 14.34 -9.43 -21.49
CA SER A 16 15.63 -9.66 -20.84
C SER A 16 15.64 -9.02 -19.45
N ALA A 17 16.26 -9.69 -18.47
CA ALA A 17 16.39 -9.17 -17.10
C ALA A 17 16.99 -7.76 -17.03
N ARG A 18 17.81 -7.37 -18.03
CA ARG A 18 18.34 -6.01 -18.17
C ARG A 18 17.27 -4.99 -18.57
N ALA A 19 16.37 -5.33 -19.51
CA ALA A 19 15.27 -4.45 -19.90
C ALA A 19 14.30 -4.19 -18.74
N TRP A 20 13.99 -5.24 -17.97
CA TRP A 20 13.18 -5.12 -16.75
C TRP A 20 13.85 -4.25 -15.69
N ARG A 21 15.14 -4.47 -15.42
CA ARG A 21 15.91 -3.69 -14.44
C ARG A 21 16.06 -2.22 -14.84
N THR A 22 16.24 -1.93 -16.12
CA THR A 22 16.30 -0.55 -16.64
C THR A 22 14.95 0.15 -16.52
N LEU A 23 13.85 -0.55 -16.81
CA LEU A 23 12.49 -0.03 -16.65
C LEU A 23 12.19 0.30 -15.18
N THR A 24 12.41 -0.65 -14.26
CA THR A 24 12.23 -0.44 -12.81
C THR A 24 13.09 0.70 -12.28
N ARG A 25 14.33 0.85 -12.77
CA ARG A 25 15.22 1.96 -12.39
C ARG A 25 14.74 3.31 -12.92
N THR A 26 14.14 3.34 -14.11
CA THR A 26 13.67 4.59 -14.75
C THR A 26 12.39 5.08 -14.10
N GLU A 27 11.45 4.15 -13.87
CA GLU A 27 10.20 4.38 -13.14
C GLU A 27 10.47 4.74 -11.68
N GLY A 28 11.43 4.08 -11.01
CA GLY A 28 11.86 4.43 -9.65
C GLY A 28 12.46 5.83 -9.58
N ARG A 29 13.23 6.24 -10.59
CA ARG A 29 13.70 7.64 -10.72
C ARG A 29 12.57 8.62 -10.98
N LEU A 30 11.52 8.22 -11.70
CA LEU A 30 10.35 9.06 -11.93
C LEU A 30 9.54 9.24 -10.65
N PHE A 31 9.32 8.17 -9.89
CA PHE A 31 8.68 8.21 -8.58
C PHE A 31 9.45 9.13 -7.64
N LEU A 32 10.77 8.95 -7.53
CA LEU A 32 11.62 9.82 -6.70
C LEU A 32 11.64 11.29 -7.15
N ARG A 33 11.27 11.57 -8.40
CA ARG A 33 11.13 12.94 -8.93
C ARG A 33 9.77 13.55 -8.65
N ASP A 34 8.73 12.74 -8.46
CA ASP A 34 7.43 13.19 -7.97
C ASP A 34 7.49 13.41 -6.45
N ARG A 35 8.03 14.56 -6.08
CA ARG A 35 8.22 14.97 -4.67
C ARG A 35 6.91 14.92 -3.86
N GLY A 36 5.76 15.15 -4.50
CA GLY A 36 4.46 15.11 -3.84
C GLY A 36 4.07 13.69 -3.45
N SER A 37 4.16 12.75 -4.40
CA SER A 37 3.84 11.34 -4.16
C SER A 37 4.83 10.70 -3.19
N VAL A 38 6.13 11.03 -3.27
CA VAL A 38 7.14 10.54 -2.30
C VAL A 38 6.88 11.07 -0.91
N PHE A 39 6.53 12.36 -0.77
CA PHE A 39 6.20 12.94 0.52
C PHE A 39 5.00 12.23 1.13
N PHE A 40 3.88 12.09 0.41
CA PHE A 40 2.70 11.42 0.93
C PHE A 40 2.89 9.92 1.17
N ALA A 41 3.67 9.23 0.33
CA ALA A 41 3.87 7.79 0.47
C ALA A 41 4.87 7.40 1.55
N LEU A 42 5.93 8.20 1.73
CA LEU A 42 7.07 7.83 2.59
C LEU A 42 7.13 8.69 3.85
N VAL A 43 6.93 9.99 3.69
CA VAL A 43 7.22 10.99 4.73
C VAL A 43 5.99 11.23 5.59
N PHE A 44 4.79 11.30 4.99
CA PHE A 44 3.55 11.65 5.68
C PHE A 44 3.20 10.73 6.86
N PRO A 45 3.23 9.38 6.75
CA PRO A 45 2.94 8.52 7.89
C PRO A 45 3.90 8.77 9.08
N THR A 46 5.18 8.94 8.76
CA THR A 46 6.24 9.16 9.75
C THR A 46 6.16 10.55 10.38
N VAL A 47 5.94 11.59 9.57
CA VAL A 47 5.80 12.97 10.04
C VAL A 47 4.54 13.13 10.87
N LEU A 48 3.45 12.44 10.52
CA LEU A 48 2.23 12.50 11.34
C LEU A 48 2.45 11.80 12.68
N MET A 49 3.12 10.64 12.71
CA MET A 49 3.48 9.96 13.97
C MET A 49 4.38 10.84 14.86
N VAL A 50 5.42 11.44 14.28
CA VAL A 50 6.34 12.35 15.01
C VAL A 50 5.60 13.61 15.44
N GLY A 51 4.85 14.21 14.54
CA GLY A 51 4.09 15.44 14.76
C GLY A 51 3.09 15.26 15.87
N VAL A 52 2.26 14.22 15.83
CA VAL A 52 1.31 13.90 16.90
C VAL A 52 2.05 13.61 18.21
N GLY A 53 3.13 12.82 18.18
CA GLY A 53 3.89 12.47 19.37
C GLY A 53 4.66 13.61 20.03
N PHE A 54 5.00 14.69 19.32
CA PHE A 54 5.67 15.88 19.89
C PHE A 54 4.74 17.08 20.09
N ALA A 55 3.71 17.24 19.25
CA ALA A 55 2.85 18.42 19.24
C ALA A 55 1.67 18.30 20.21
N ILE A 56 1.23 17.09 20.55
CA ILE A 56 0.11 16.87 21.49
C ILE A 56 0.69 16.48 22.86
N PRO A 57 0.52 17.33 23.89
CA PRO A 57 0.89 16.99 25.27
C PRO A 57 0.18 15.71 25.72
N GLY A 58 0.88 14.83 26.44
CA GLY A 58 0.31 13.55 26.91
C GLY A 58 0.54 12.34 26.00
N MET A 59 0.95 12.53 24.74
CA MET A 59 1.14 11.40 23.79
C MET A 59 2.32 10.47 24.11
N ARG A 60 3.23 10.92 24.99
CA ARG A 60 4.41 10.16 25.46
C ARG A 60 4.26 9.65 26.88
N ASP A 61 3.22 10.09 27.56
CA ASP A 61 2.98 9.67 28.93
C ASP A 61 2.28 8.31 28.88
N VAL A 62 2.54 7.50 29.90
CA VAL A 62 1.92 6.18 30.03
C VAL A 62 0.42 6.38 30.22
N MET A 63 -0.39 5.67 29.43
CA MET A 63 -1.84 5.77 29.53
C MET A 63 -2.29 5.18 30.88
N ALA A 64 -2.95 6.01 31.70
CA ALA A 64 -3.51 5.60 32.98
C ALA A 64 -5.01 5.28 32.84
N GLY A 65 -5.47 4.21 33.50
CA GLY A 65 -6.89 3.86 33.57
C GLY A 65 -7.49 3.23 32.30
N VAL A 66 -6.67 2.84 31.31
CA VAL A 66 -7.12 2.09 30.13
C VAL A 66 -7.05 0.58 30.38
N PRO A 67 -8.03 -0.19 29.86
CA PRO A 67 -7.99 -1.65 29.92
C PRO A 67 -6.79 -2.25 29.17
N GLU A 68 -6.38 -3.47 29.55
CA GLU A 68 -5.53 -4.32 28.72
C GLU A 68 -6.13 -4.49 27.31
N PRO A 69 -5.34 -4.51 26.22
CA PRO A 69 -3.87 -4.59 26.16
C PRO A 69 -3.16 -3.21 26.16
N TRP A 70 -3.88 -2.13 26.46
CA TRP A 70 -3.34 -0.77 26.36
C TRP A 70 -2.69 -0.27 27.65
N ALA A 71 -2.88 -1.00 28.74
CA ALA A 71 -2.34 -0.65 30.04
C ALA A 71 -0.79 -0.60 29.98
N GLY A 72 -0.21 0.47 30.52
CA GLY A 72 1.25 0.63 30.54
C GLY A 72 1.88 1.07 29.20
N LEU A 73 1.11 1.14 28.11
CA LEU A 73 1.57 1.66 26.82
C LEU A 73 1.45 3.19 26.75
N ARG A 74 2.24 3.80 25.87
CA ARG A 74 2.09 5.22 25.52
C ARG A 74 1.21 5.34 24.28
N PRO A 75 0.41 6.42 24.13
CA PRO A 75 -0.39 6.63 22.92
C PRO A 75 0.44 6.58 21.63
N VAL A 76 1.69 7.04 21.66
CA VAL A 76 2.61 6.97 20.51
C VAL A 76 2.96 5.54 20.10
N ASP A 77 2.98 4.58 21.03
CA ASP A 77 3.29 3.18 20.72
C ASP A 77 2.16 2.57 19.87
N VAL A 78 0.92 2.92 20.19
CA VAL A 78 -0.30 2.48 19.47
C VAL A 78 -0.36 3.02 18.04
N TYR A 79 0.38 4.09 17.73
CA TYR A 79 0.44 4.66 16.39
C TYR A 79 1.29 3.84 15.41
N VAL A 80 2.13 2.90 15.86
CA VAL A 80 3.01 2.14 14.96
C VAL A 80 2.22 1.30 13.94
N PRO A 81 1.25 0.45 14.34
CA PRO A 81 0.38 -0.26 13.40
C PRO A 81 -0.37 0.67 12.43
N VAL A 82 -0.81 1.83 12.92
CA VAL A 82 -1.53 2.84 12.15
C VAL A 82 -0.62 3.48 11.09
N ALA A 83 0.62 3.78 11.45
CA ALA A 83 1.62 4.32 10.52
C ALA A 83 1.96 3.30 9.41
N LEU A 84 2.06 2.01 9.75
CA LEU A 84 2.23 0.94 8.77
C LEU A 84 1.03 0.81 7.83
N ALA A 85 -0.19 0.92 8.35
CA ALA A 85 -1.39 0.94 7.52
C ALA A 85 -1.39 2.16 6.57
N ALA A 86 -1.05 3.36 7.05
CA ALA A 86 -0.92 4.53 6.20
C ALA A 86 0.18 4.37 5.12
N ALA A 87 1.30 3.72 5.46
CA ALA A 87 2.35 3.36 4.52
C ALA A 87 1.87 2.38 3.43
N ILE A 88 0.94 1.47 3.75
CA ILE A 88 0.25 0.61 2.77
C ILE A 88 -0.68 1.43 1.86
N ALA A 89 -1.54 2.24 2.47
CA ALA A 89 -2.62 2.93 1.75
C ALA A 89 -2.08 3.96 0.75
N SER A 90 -0.97 4.61 1.08
CA SER A 90 -0.44 5.73 0.29
C SER A 90 -0.03 5.33 -1.13
N PRO A 91 0.92 4.38 -1.36
CA PRO A 91 1.26 3.95 -2.71
C PRO A 91 0.09 3.25 -3.41
N ALA A 92 -0.74 2.51 -2.65
CA ALA A 92 -1.88 1.77 -3.20
C ALA A 92 -2.96 2.68 -3.81
N LEU A 93 -3.23 3.84 -3.21
CA LEU A 93 -4.33 4.73 -3.64
C LEU A 93 -3.86 6.00 -4.36
N THR A 94 -2.64 6.47 -4.14
CA THR A 94 -2.16 7.74 -4.72
C THR A 94 -1.21 7.53 -5.90
N THR A 95 -0.33 6.53 -5.83
CA THR A 95 0.74 6.35 -6.81
C THR A 95 0.33 5.39 -7.92
N LEU A 96 0.00 4.15 -7.54
CA LEU A 96 -0.31 3.08 -8.49
C LEU A 96 -1.49 3.41 -9.44
N PRO A 97 -2.67 3.84 -8.97
CA PRO A 97 -3.79 4.09 -9.86
C PRO A 97 -3.55 5.27 -10.80
N VAL A 98 -2.86 6.30 -10.33
CA VAL A 98 -2.55 7.50 -11.12
C VAL A 98 -1.60 7.19 -12.24
N ALA A 99 -0.52 6.44 -11.97
CA ALA A 99 0.44 6.04 -12.98
C ALA A 99 -0.22 5.17 -14.06
N LEU A 100 -0.99 4.15 -13.65
CA LEU A 100 -1.68 3.26 -14.59
C LEU A 100 -2.70 4.00 -15.46
N ALA A 101 -3.49 4.91 -14.87
CA ALA A 101 -4.45 5.71 -15.62
C ALA A 101 -3.77 6.71 -16.57
N THR A 102 -2.65 7.31 -16.15
CA THR A 102 -1.86 8.23 -16.98
C THR A 102 -1.26 7.50 -18.19
N TYR A 103 -0.77 6.27 -17.99
CA TYR A 103 -0.19 5.48 -19.07
C TYR A 103 -1.23 5.04 -20.10
N ARG A 104 -2.45 4.75 -19.64
CA ARG A 104 -3.59 4.54 -20.52
C ARG A 104 -3.93 5.80 -21.30
N GLN A 105 -4.03 6.94 -20.63
CA GLN A 105 -4.34 8.23 -21.26
C GLN A 105 -3.31 8.62 -22.33
N GLN A 106 -2.03 8.34 -22.11
CA GLN A 106 -0.94 8.65 -23.05
C GLN A 106 -0.80 7.62 -24.19
N GLY A 107 -1.64 6.58 -24.22
CA GLY A 107 -1.56 5.50 -25.21
C GLY A 107 -0.25 4.69 -25.13
N VAL A 108 0.44 4.75 -23.99
CA VAL A 108 1.73 4.06 -23.78
C VAL A 108 1.56 2.57 -23.95
N PHE A 109 0.45 1.98 -23.48
CA PHE A 109 0.16 0.56 -23.67
C PHE A 109 0.01 0.18 -25.15
N ARG A 110 -0.57 1.06 -25.97
CA ARG A 110 -0.75 0.84 -27.42
C ARG A 110 0.58 0.92 -28.17
N ARG A 111 1.45 1.86 -27.78
CA ARG A 111 2.82 1.99 -28.32
C ARG A 111 3.71 0.82 -27.89
N LEU A 112 3.57 0.37 -26.64
CA LEU A 112 4.30 -0.79 -26.14
C LEU A 112 3.86 -2.08 -26.85
N ALA A 113 2.57 -2.24 -27.17
CA ALA A 113 2.08 -3.39 -27.94
C ALA A 113 2.69 -3.49 -29.34
N THR A 114 3.13 -2.38 -29.94
CA THR A 114 3.85 -2.35 -31.23
C THR A 114 5.36 -2.53 -31.10
N THR A 115 5.89 -2.59 -29.88
CA THR A 115 7.31 -2.89 -29.59
C THR A 115 7.45 -4.32 -29.04
N PRO A 116 8.64 -4.95 -29.10
CA PRO A 116 8.86 -6.26 -28.49
C PRO A 116 8.71 -6.28 -26.95
N MET A 117 8.47 -5.13 -26.29
CA MET A 117 8.16 -5.06 -24.86
C MET A 117 6.68 -5.35 -24.59
N ARG A 118 6.42 -6.44 -23.87
CA ARG A 118 5.06 -6.78 -23.42
C ARG A 118 4.53 -5.72 -22.45
N PRO A 119 3.26 -5.26 -22.58
CA PRO A 119 2.60 -4.36 -21.63
C PRO A 119 2.67 -4.85 -20.17
N GLN A 120 2.74 -6.17 -19.97
CA GLN A 120 2.93 -6.82 -18.67
C GLN A 120 4.22 -6.39 -17.96
N ALA A 121 5.29 -6.05 -18.68
CA ALA A 121 6.56 -5.63 -18.08
C ALA A 121 6.42 -4.32 -17.30
N VAL A 122 5.63 -3.37 -17.80
CA VAL A 122 5.36 -2.09 -17.12
C VAL A 122 4.53 -2.28 -15.87
N LEU A 123 3.48 -3.11 -15.95
CA LEU A 123 2.67 -3.47 -14.78
C LEU A 123 3.54 -4.11 -13.69
N THR A 124 4.42 -5.05 -14.04
CA THR A 124 5.32 -5.67 -13.06
C THR A 124 6.32 -4.68 -12.47
N ALA A 125 6.90 -3.77 -13.26
CA ALA A 125 7.81 -2.74 -12.75
C ALA A 125 7.11 -1.81 -11.76
N HIS A 126 5.87 -1.43 -12.04
CA HIS A 126 5.08 -0.57 -11.16
C HIS A 126 4.75 -1.27 -9.84
N VAL A 127 4.35 -2.55 -9.88
CA VAL A 127 4.14 -3.35 -8.66
C VAL A 127 5.42 -3.41 -7.83
N VAL A 128 6.58 -3.71 -8.45
CA VAL A 128 7.86 -3.79 -7.75
C VAL A 128 8.24 -2.46 -7.09
N ILE A 129 8.03 -1.33 -7.78
CA ILE A 129 8.34 -0.01 -7.22
C ILE A 129 7.43 0.32 -6.05
N ASN A 130 6.13 0.04 -6.18
CA ASN A 130 5.19 0.30 -5.10
C ASN A 130 5.45 -0.60 -3.90
N VAL A 131 5.82 -1.87 -4.11
CA VAL A 131 6.25 -2.78 -3.03
C VAL A 131 7.55 -2.31 -2.39
N ALA A 132 8.53 -1.84 -3.16
CA ALA A 132 9.77 -1.29 -2.64
C ALA A 132 9.55 0.00 -1.84
N ALA A 133 8.70 0.90 -2.35
CA ALA A 133 8.31 2.13 -1.66
C ALA A 133 7.57 1.82 -0.35
N LEU A 134 6.65 0.85 -0.38
CA LEU A 134 5.97 0.34 0.80
C LEU A 134 6.95 -0.21 1.84
N ALA A 135 7.88 -1.06 1.42
CA ALA A 135 8.90 -1.63 2.32
C ALA A 135 9.77 -0.54 2.94
N LEU A 136 10.19 0.45 2.12
CA LEU A 136 10.97 1.59 2.61
C LEU A 136 10.19 2.45 3.60
N ALA A 137 8.90 2.72 3.33
CA ALA A 137 8.02 3.46 4.22
C ALA A 137 7.84 2.74 5.57
N ALA A 138 7.64 1.42 5.53
CA ALA A 138 7.53 0.60 6.74
C ALA A 138 8.83 0.60 7.56
N VAL A 139 9.98 0.40 6.91
CA VAL A 139 11.30 0.47 7.57
C VAL A 139 11.53 1.85 8.18
N LEU A 140 11.21 2.92 7.46
CA LEU A 140 11.36 4.29 7.96
C LEU A 140 10.47 4.53 9.19
N ALA A 141 9.19 4.14 9.13
CA ALA A 141 8.25 4.29 10.24
C ALA A 141 8.74 3.52 11.48
N LEU A 142 9.18 2.26 11.31
CA LEU A 142 9.71 1.43 12.39
C LEU A 142 11.02 1.97 12.96
N ALA A 143 11.93 2.46 12.10
CA ALA A 143 13.19 3.06 12.54
C ALA A 143 12.93 4.32 13.38
N VAL A 144 12.00 5.18 12.97
CA VAL A 144 11.63 6.37 13.73
C VAL A 144 10.93 5.99 15.04
N ALA A 145 10.03 5.01 15.03
CA ALA A 145 9.40 4.50 16.26
C ALA A 145 10.45 3.98 17.26
N GLY A 146 11.42 3.20 16.79
CA GLY A 146 12.49 2.67 17.63
C GLY A 146 13.49 3.71 18.11
N MET A 147 13.94 4.63 17.24
CA MET A 147 15.00 5.59 17.57
C MET A 147 14.50 6.82 18.32
N VAL A 148 13.30 7.31 17.99
CA VAL A 148 12.77 8.57 18.56
C VAL A 148 11.90 8.30 19.78
N PHE A 149 11.13 7.21 19.76
CA PHE A 149 10.16 6.90 20.80
C PHE A 149 10.55 5.67 21.64
N VAL A 150 11.51 4.85 21.21
CA VAL A 150 11.91 3.61 21.90
C VAL A 150 10.70 2.68 22.09
N THR A 151 9.85 2.59 21.06
CA THR A 151 8.61 1.80 21.07
C THR A 151 8.92 0.30 21.03
N PRO A 152 8.18 -0.55 21.77
CA PRO A 152 8.32 -2.00 21.68
C PRO A 152 8.08 -2.56 20.27
N GLY A 153 8.87 -3.56 19.91
CA GLY A 153 8.70 -4.33 18.67
C GLY A 153 7.45 -5.22 18.71
N PRO A 154 7.06 -5.82 17.58
CA PRO A 154 5.90 -6.69 17.52
C PRO A 154 6.11 -7.95 18.37
N GLY A 155 5.15 -8.27 19.24
CA GLY A 155 5.17 -9.53 20.01
C GLY A 155 5.17 -10.77 19.10
N GLN A 156 4.44 -10.71 17.97
CA GLN A 156 4.35 -11.78 16.98
C GLN A 156 4.80 -11.32 15.59
N VAL A 157 6.10 -11.41 15.33
CA VAL A 157 6.71 -11.00 14.05
C VAL A 157 6.07 -11.70 12.84
N ALA A 158 5.80 -13.00 12.94
CA ALA A 158 5.20 -13.76 11.83
C ALA A 158 3.79 -13.26 11.49
N THR A 159 2.96 -13.03 12.51
CA THR A 159 1.61 -12.47 12.35
C THR A 159 1.66 -11.05 11.78
N ALA A 160 2.61 -10.23 12.24
CA ALA A 160 2.79 -8.87 11.73
C ALA A 160 3.17 -8.85 10.24
N VAL A 161 4.10 -9.71 9.82
CA VAL A 161 4.51 -9.83 8.41
C VAL A 161 3.35 -10.33 7.53
N LEU A 162 2.61 -11.33 8.03
CA LEU A 162 1.44 -11.87 7.33
C LEU A 162 0.34 -10.80 7.17
N ALA A 163 -0.01 -10.11 8.25
CA ALA A 163 -1.02 -9.05 8.26
C ALA A 163 -0.61 -7.89 7.35
N PHE A 164 0.66 -7.47 7.40
CA PHE A 164 1.20 -6.43 6.54
C PHE A 164 1.13 -6.83 5.05
N GLY A 165 1.54 -8.05 4.72
CA GLY A 165 1.53 -8.57 3.36
C GLY A 165 0.11 -8.69 2.79
N LEU A 166 -0.82 -9.25 3.56
CA LEU A 166 -2.23 -9.37 3.17
C LEU A 166 -2.93 -8.01 3.09
N GLY A 167 -2.67 -7.11 4.05
CA GLY A 167 -3.16 -5.73 4.03
C GLY A 167 -2.68 -4.98 2.80
N ALA A 168 -1.40 -5.11 2.46
CA ALA A 168 -0.83 -4.57 1.24
C ALA A 168 -1.52 -5.13 0.00
N ALA A 169 -1.63 -6.44 -0.12
CA ALA A 169 -2.29 -7.08 -1.26
C ALA A 169 -3.75 -6.60 -1.41
N ALA A 170 -4.53 -6.56 -0.33
CA ALA A 170 -5.91 -6.10 -0.36
C ALA A 170 -6.01 -4.64 -0.84
N MET A 171 -5.19 -3.74 -0.30
CA MET A 171 -5.18 -2.32 -0.68
C MET A 171 -4.69 -2.10 -2.10
N PHE A 172 -3.69 -2.84 -2.57
CA PHE A 172 -3.28 -2.81 -3.97
C PHE A 172 -4.39 -3.30 -4.90
N GLY A 173 -5.21 -4.26 -4.47
CA GLY A 173 -6.44 -4.65 -5.16
C GLY A 173 -7.41 -3.49 -5.34
N VAL A 174 -7.61 -2.67 -4.30
CA VAL A 174 -8.46 -1.46 -4.36
C VAL A 174 -7.87 -0.45 -5.34
N GLY A 175 -6.56 -0.20 -5.25
CA GLY A 175 -5.84 0.66 -6.18
C GLY A 175 -5.98 0.22 -7.65
N LEU A 176 -5.85 -1.09 -7.90
CA LEU A 176 -6.04 -1.66 -9.24
C LEU A 176 -7.47 -1.49 -9.74
N LEU A 177 -8.48 -1.61 -8.87
CA LEU A 177 -9.88 -1.38 -9.22
C LEU A 177 -10.13 0.08 -9.63
N VAL A 178 -9.57 1.03 -8.88
CA VAL A 178 -9.59 2.46 -9.22
C VAL A 178 -8.90 2.69 -10.58
N ALA A 179 -7.73 2.08 -10.78
CA ALA A 179 -6.98 2.15 -12.02
C ALA A 179 -7.75 1.55 -13.22
N ALA A 180 -8.54 0.50 -13.00
CA ALA A 180 -9.36 -0.12 -14.03
C ALA A 180 -10.51 0.79 -14.48
N ARG A 181 -11.11 1.55 -13.54
CA ARG A 181 -12.24 2.44 -13.81
C ARG A 181 -11.82 3.81 -14.35
N ALA A 182 -10.71 4.35 -13.87
CA ALA A 182 -10.26 5.70 -14.22
C ALA A 182 -9.67 5.76 -15.63
N ARG A 183 -10.17 6.68 -16.47
CA ARG A 183 -9.65 6.89 -17.83
C ARG A 183 -8.53 7.93 -17.93
N LYS A 184 -8.42 8.81 -16.94
CA LYS A 184 -7.44 9.91 -16.87
C LYS A 184 -6.69 9.86 -15.54
N GLY A 185 -5.43 10.28 -15.54
CA GLY A 185 -4.61 10.37 -14.32
C GLY A 185 -5.26 11.23 -13.23
N ALA A 186 -5.83 12.39 -13.63
CA ALA A 186 -6.52 13.29 -12.69
C ALA A 186 -7.76 12.64 -12.03
N THR A 187 -8.52 11.83 -12.77
CA THR A 187 -9.67 11.10 -12.22
C THR A 187 -9.22 10.00 -11.24
N ALA A 188 -8.12 9.31 -11.56
CA ALA A 188 -7.53 8.33 -10.66
C ALA A 188 -7.02 8.98 -9.37
N SER A 189 -6.39 10.15 -9.46
CA SER A 189 -5.86 10.88 -8.31
C SER A 189 -6.97 11.36 -7.38
N SER A 190 -8.00 12.02 -7.93
CA SER A 190 -9.16 12.48 -7.15
C SER A 190 -9.93 11.33 -6.50
N THR A 191 -10.17 10.24 -7.23
CA THR A 191 -10.83 9.04 -6.68
C THR A 191 -9.97 8.37 -5.61
N GLY A 192 -8.66 8.26 -5.85
CA GLY A 192 -7.70 7.71 -4.91
C GLY A 192 -7.69 8.50 -3.60
N MET A 193 -7.63 9.83 -3.67
CA MET A 193 -7.64 10.70 -2.50
C MET A 193 -8.97 10.65 -1.74
N LEU A 194 -10.10 10.59 -2.47
CA LEU A 194 -11.43 10.44 -1.89
C LEU A 194 -11.57 9.13 -1.11
N LEU A 195 -10.92 8.05 -1.54
CA LEU A 195 -10.88 6.78 -0.82
C LEU A 195 -9.81 6.76 0.29
N TYR A 196 -8.71 7.47 0.10
CA TYR A 196 -7.56 7.48 0.99
C TYR A 196 -7.92 8.02 2.38
N PHE A 197 -8.53 9.20 2.48
CA PHE A 197 -8.86 9.79 3.77
C PHE A 197 -9.88 8.97 4.60
N PRO A 198 -11.00 8.48 4.04
CA PRO A 198 -11.90 7.58 4.77
C PRO A 198 -11.22 6.28 5.20
N MET A 199 -10.36 5.71 4.36
CA MET A 199 -9.61 4.51 4.73
C MET A 199 -8.66 4.77 5.89
N LEU A 200 -7.93 5.90 5.89
CA LEU A 200 -7.10 6.30 7.02
C LEU A 200 -7.91 6.47 8.32
N PHE A 201 -9.18 6.90 8.20
CA PHE A 201 -10.04 7.11 9.36
C PHE A 201 -10.43 5.77 9.97
N LEU A 202 -10.84 4.84 9.11
CA LEU A 202 -11.12 3.46 9.50
C LEU A 202 -9.86 2.70 9.97
N ALA A 203 -8.68 3.14 9.54
CA ALA A 203 -7.40 2.64 10.04
C ALA A 203 -7.04 3.18 11.43
N GLY A 204 -7.84 4.07 12.03
CA GLY A 204 -7.56 4.64 13.35
C GLY A 204 -6.53 5.77 13.34
N MET A 205 -6.31 6.44 12.21
CA MET A 205 -5.31 7.53 12.11
C MET A 205 -5.58 8.71 13.05
N TRP A 206 -6.85 9.06 13.24
CA TRP A 206 -7.27 10.13 14.15
C TRP A 206 -7.72 9.61 15.51
N THR A 207 -8.13 8.34 15.59
CA THR A 207 -8.64 7.69 16.80
C THR A 207 -7.94 6.33 16.97
N PRO A 208 -6.66 6.31 17.38
CA PRO A 208 -5.89 5.09 17.52
C PRO A 208 -6.29 4.30 18.78
N GLY A 209 -6.27 2.97 18.68
CA GLY A 209 -6.49 2.04 19.80
C GLY A 209 -7.69 2.42 20.69
N PRO A 210 -7.47 2.76 21.99
CA PRO A 210 -8.56 2.98 22.94
C PRO A 210 -9.41 4.23 22.64
N ALA A 211 -8.92 5.16 21.82
CA ALA A 211 -9.68 6.33 21.41
C ALA A 211 -10.71 6.02 20.29
N MET A 212 -10.65 4.82 19.69
CA MET A 212 -11.52 4.41 18.60
C MET A 212 -12.92 4.02 19.12
N PRO A 213 -14.01 4.64 18.63
CA PRO A 213 -15.35 4.22 19.02
C PRO A 213 -15.67 2.80 18.50
N ASP A 214 -16.37 2.00 19.31
CA ASP A 214 -16.69 0.61 18.99
C ASP A 214 -17.42 0.43 17.64
N ALA A 215 -18.34 1.35 17.32
CA ALA A 215 -19.05 1.34 16.05
C ALA A 215 -18.10 1.51 14.86
N VAL A 216 -17.09 2.38 14.99
CA VAL A 216 -16.07 2.60 13.94
C VAL A 216 -15.16 1.39 13.86
N ALA A 217 -14.74 0.82 14.99
CA ALA A 217 -13.92 -0.39 15.04
C ALA A 217 -14.62 -1.59 14.37
N ALA A 218 -15.92 -1.75 14.59
CA ALA A 218 -16.74 -2.79 13.98
C ALA A 218 -16.80 -2.64 12.45
N VAL A 219 -17.01 -1.42 11.93
CA VAL A 219 -17.00 -1.16 10.48
C VAL A 219 -15.60 -1.36 9.90
N ALA A 220 -14.58 -0.86 10.60
CA ALA A 220 -13.18 -0.97 10.20
C ALA A 220 -12.73 -2.43 10.03
N ALA A 221 -13.24 -3.35 10.87
CA ALA A 221 -12.92 -4.78 10.81
C ALA A 221 -13.30 -5.44 9.47
N TRP A 222 -14.25 -4.86 8.73
CA TRP A 222 -14.67 -5.35 7.41
C TRP A 222 -13.99 -4.63 6.24
N THR A 223 -13.23 -3.57 6.52
CA THR A 223 -12.54 -2.78 5.50
C THR A 223 -11.11 -3.27 5.31
N PRO A 224 -10.53 -3.17 4.10
CA PRO A 224 -9.19 -3.72 3.85
C PRO A 224 -8.12 -3.01 4.69
N LEU A 225 -8.24 -1.69 4.89
CA LEU A 225 -7.25 -0.96 5.69
C LEU A 225 -7.50 -1.11 7.19
N GLY A 226 -8.76 -1.03 7.66
CA GLY A 226 -9.09 -1.20 9.06
C GLY A 226 -8.78 -2.60 9.58
N ALA A 227 -9.09 -3.65 8.82
CA ALA A 227 -8.72 -5.03 9.16
C ALA A 227 -7.20 -5.22 9.21
N ALA A 228 -6.45 -4.59 8.29
CA ALA A 228 -4.99 -4.61 8.31
C ALA A 228 -4.43 -3.94 9.57
N THR A 229 -4.93 -2.75 9.95
CA THR A 229 -4.48 -2.11 11.20
C THR A 229 -4.81 -2.97 12.40
N GLN A 230 -6.03 -3.50 12.52
CA GLN A 230 -6.41 -4.33 13.67
C GLN A 230 -5.55 -5.60 13.78
N ALA A 231 -5.25 -6.26 12.65
CA ALA A 231 -4.37 -7.42 12.63
C ALA A 231 -2.91 -7.07 12.99
N LEU A 232 -2.43 -5.90 12.58
CA LEU A 232 -1.11 -5.39 12.98
C LEU A 232 -1.09 -5.03 14.47
N THR A 233 -2.14 -4.38 14.97
CA THR A 233 -2.31 -4.05 16.39
C THR A 233 -2.31 -5.31 17.25
N SER A 234 -3.06 -6.35 16.87
CA SER A 234 -3.03 -7.62 17.60
C SER A 234 -1.64 -8.24 17.55
N ALA A 235 -0.94 -8.21 16.41
CA ALA A 235 0.42 -8.75 16.33
C ALA A 235 1.45 -8.00 17.19
N TRP A 236 1.18 -6.73 17.52
CA TRP A 236 2.03 -5.91 18.37
C TRP A 236 1.75 -6.09 19.85
N PHE A 237 0.48 -6.00 20.24
CA PHE A 237 0.08 -5.80 21.62
C PHE A 237 -0.74 -6.96 22.21
N THR A 238 -1.04 -7.99 21.43
CA THR A 238 -1.89 -9.10 21.90
C THR A 238 -1.29 -10.45 21.52
N ASP A 239 -1.46 -11.44 22.38
CA ASP A 239 -1.04 -12.81 22.07
C ASP A 239 -2.04 -13.57 21.18
N SER A 240 -3.19 -12.96 20.87
CA SER A 240 -4.24 -13.58 20.07
C SER A 240 -3.94 -13.55 18.57
N PHE A 241 -4.18 -14.67 17.88
CA PHE A 241 -4.10 -14.72 16.42
C PHE A 241 -5.34 -14.08 15.75
N PRO A 242 -5.19 -13.05 14.91
CA PRO A 242 -6.30 -12.30 14.32
C PRO A 242 -6.94 -13.01 13.12
N ALA A 243 -7.53 -14.20 13.34
CA ALA A 243 -8.07 -15.03 12.27
C ALA A 243 -9.14 -14.31 11.42
N LEU A 244 -10.06 -13.57 12.08
CA LEU A 244 -11.13 -12.86 11.39
C LEU A 244 -10.58 -11.82 10.41
N GLN A 245 -9.68 -10.95 10.86
CA GLN A 245 -9.10 -9.89 10.04
C GLN A 245 -8.30 -10.47 8.88
N LEU A 246 -7.55 -11.54 9.10
CA LEU A 246 -6.80 -12.22 8.05
C LEU A 246 -7.72 -12.85 6.99
N ILE A 247 -8.84 -13.45 7.41
CA ILE A 247 -9.86 -13.99 6.50
C ILE A 247 -10.52 -12.87 5.69
N VAL A 248 -10.86 -11.74 6.32
CA VAL A 248 -11.43 -10.57 5.63
C VAL A 248 -10.45 -10.03 4.58
N LEU A 249 -9.16 -9.88 4.94
CA LEU A 249 -8.13 -9.44 4.01
C LEU A 249 -7.96 -10.41 2.83
N ALA A 250 -7.92 -11.72 3.11
CA ALA A 250 -7.87 -12.74 2.07
C ALA A 250 -9.11 -12.67 1.15
N GLY A 251 -10.30 -12.47 1.72
CA GLY A 251 -11.55 -12.28 0.99
C GLY A 251 -11.48 -11.06 0.05
N TRP A 252 -10.97 -9.93 0.54
CA TRP A 252 -10.75 -8.74 -0.29
C TRP A 252 -9.78 -9.01 -1.44
N VAL A 253 -8.66 -9.69 -1.19
CA VAL A 253 -7.70 -10.07 -2.26
C VAL A 253 -8.38 -10.94 -3.31
N LEU A 254 -9.10 -11.97 -2.87
CA LEU A 254 -9.80 -12.92 -3.75
C LEU A 254 -10.92 -12.27 -4.57
N VAL A 255 -11.54 -11.19 -4.09
CA VAL A 255 -12.60 -10.47 -4.82
C VAL A 255 -12.02 -9.38 -5.72
N LEU A 256 -11.10 -8.56 -5.20
CA LEU A 256 -10.61 -7.36 -5.90
C LEU A 256 -9.75 -7.70 -7.11
N TYR A 257 -8.88 -8.70 -7.02
CA TYR A 257 -7.98 -9.04 -8.14
C TYR A 257 -8.75 -9.57 -9.36
N PRO A 258 -9.68 -10.54 -9.22
CA PRO A 258 -10.51 -10.97 -10.35
C PRO A 258 -11.41 -9.86 -10.88
N LEU A 259 -11.98 -9.04 -9.99
CA LEU A 259 -12.84 -7.92 -10.40
C LEU A 259 -12.05 -6.87 -11.17
N ALA A 260 -10.87 -6.50 -10.69
CA ALA A 260 -9.96 -5.60 -11.38
C ALA A 260 -9.55 -6.18 -12.72
N ALA A 261 -9.18 -7.47 -12.80
CA ALA A 261 -8.82 -8.13 -14.05
C ALA A 261 -9.96 -8.13 -15.08
N ARG A 262 -11.21 -8.33 -14.66
CA ARG A 262 -12.40 -8.28 -15.54
C ARG A 262 -12.74 -6.86 -16.01
N LEU A 263 -12.58 -5.87 -15.13
CA LEU A 263 -12.87 -4.46 -15.45
C LEU A 263 -11.74 -3.77 -16.20
N PHE A 264 -10.53 -4.32 -16.17
CA PHE A 264 -9.37 -3.75 -16.84
C PHE A 264 -9.53 -3.87 -18.37
N ARG A 265 -9.96 -2.77 -18.99
CA ARG A 265 -10.07 -2.67 -20.46
C ARG A 265 -8.69 -2.33 -21.03
N TRP A 266 -8.19 -3.21 -21.92
CA TRP A 266 -6.89 -3.10 -22.59
C TRP A 266 -6.89 -2.14 -23.80
N SER A 267 -7.89 -1.26 -23.91
CA SER A 267 -8.02 -0.28 -25.00
C SER A 267 -7.22 0.99 -24.75
#